data_AF-A0A2K3PRA8-F1
#
_entry.id   AF-A0A2K3PRA8-F1
#
_cell.length_a   1.000
_cell.length_b   1.000
_cell.length_c   1.000
_cell.angle_alpha   90.00
_cell.angle_beta   90.00
_cell.angle_gamma   90.00
#
_symmetry.space_group_name_H-M   'P 1'
#
loop_
_entity.id
_entity.type
_entity.pdbx_description
1 polymer ?
#
loop_
_entity_poly.entity_id
_entity_poly.type
_entity_poly.pdbx_seq_one_letter_code
_entity_poly.pdbx_strand_id
1 'polypeptide(L)'
;MKSLFWIQVLPSLREKHDEFMLRELVRRWANHKIMVRWLSRFFHYLDRYFIARRSLPPLNEVGLTCFRDLVYKEINGKVRDAVISLIDQEREGEQIDRALLKNVLDIFVEIGMGQMDHYDNDFEAAMLKDTSAYYSRKASNWILEDSCPDYMLKAEECLKREKDRVAHYLHSSSEPKLLEKVQHELLSVYANQLLEKEHSGCHALLRDDKVEDLSRMFRLFSKIPKGLDPVSSIFKQHVTEEGTALVKLAEDAASNKKVCFDCSSPYCWLNDNFLLRTRKALFQIVALLFGKVLGPEVDKGNMTDTENERKEAKRAGNAASW
;
A
#
# COMPACT_ATOMS: atom_id res chain seq x y z
N MET A 1 -24.46 22.64 35.08
CA MET A 1 -23.61 22.37 33.89
C MET A 1 -24.28 21.41 32.89
N LYS A 2 -24.90 20.30 33.34
CA LYS A 2 -25.66 19.39 32.46
C LYS A 2 -26.80 20.07 31.66
N SER A 3 -27.56 21.01 32.25
CA SER A 3 -28.72 21.60 31.55
C SER A 3 -28.36 22.57 30.42
N LEU A 4 -27.37 23.45 30.57
CA LEU A 4 -26.97 24.39 29.51
C LEU A 4 -26.32 23.70 28.30
N PHE A 5 -25.55 22.62 28.54
CA PHE A 5 -24.93 21.84 27.46
C PHE A 5 -25.98 21.12 26.62
N TRP A 6 -26.96 20.50 27.29
CA TRP A 6 -28.07 19.81 26.63
C TRP A 6 -29.03 20.75 25.90
N ILE A 7 -29.30 21.93 26.45
CA ILE A 7 -30.32 22.85 25.91
C ILE A 7 -29.81 23.63 24.68
N GLN A 8 -28.50 23.88 24.53
CA GLN A 8 -27.98 24.74 23.45
C GLN A 8 -27.01 24.09 22.47
N VAL A 9 -26.32 23.01 22.83
CA VAL A 9 -25.30 22.40 21.95
C VAL A 9 -25.91 21.33 21.06
N LEU A 10 -26.60 20.35 21.66
CA LEU A 10 -27.21 19.24 20.92
C LEU A 10 -28.27 19.68 19.90
N PRO A 11 -29.24 20.57 20.23
CA PRO A 11 -30.23 21.01 19.23
C PRO A 11 -29.58 21.67 18.01
N SER A 12 -28.58 22.54 18.23
CA SER A 12 -27.88 23.21 17.14
C SER A 12 -27.07 22.28 16.23
N LEU A 13 -26.67 21.10 16.73
CA LEU A 13 -26.01 20.06 15.95
C LEU A 13 -27.03 19.15 15.26
N ARG A 14 -28.19 18.91 15.87
CA ARG A 14 -29.27 18.11 15.27
C ARG A 14 -29.96 18.81 14.10
N GLU A 15 -30.03 20.15 14.14
CA GLU A 15 -30.65 20.98 13.10
C GLU A 15 -29.76 21.18 11.87
N LYS A 16 -28.45 20.92 11.99
CA LYS A 16 -27.49 21.06 10.90
C LYS A 16 -27.16 19.69 10.30
N HIS A 17 -26.87 19.68 9.00
CA HIS A 17 -26.50 18.48 8.27
C HIS A 17 -25.10 18.65 7.65
N ASP A 18 -24.44 17.51 7.40
CA ASP A 18 -23.20 17.39 6.64
C ASP A 18 -22.11 18.39 7.07
N GLU A 19 -21.52 19.14 6.14
CA GLU A 19 -20.41 20.04 6.38
C GLU A 19 -20.73 21.13 7.44
N PHE A 20 -21.95 21.66 7.46
CA PHE A 20 -22.35 22.67 8.45
C PHE A 20 -22.40 22.11 9.86
N MET A 21 -22.80 20.84 10.01
CA MET A 21 -22.75 20.12 11.28
C MET A 21 -21.30 19.92 11.73
N LEU A 22 -20.41 19.55 10.81
CA LEU A 22 -18.97 19.38 11.09
C LEU A 22 -18.33 20.69 11.57
N ARG A 23 -18.59 21.80 10.88
CA ARG A 23 -18.09 23.14 11.27
C ARG A 23 -18.59 23.55 12.66
N GLU A 24 -19.87 23.29 12.94
CA GLU A 24 -20.45 23.57 14.24
C GLU A 24 -19.81 22.70 15.34
N LEU A 25 -19.59 21.42 15.08
CA LEU A 25 -18.94 20.51 16.02
C LEU A 25 -17.53 20.97 16.36
N VAL A 26 -16.70 21.29 15.37
CA VAL A 26 -15.34 21.80 15.58
C VAL A 26 -15.36 23.06 16.42
N ARG A 27 -16.26 24.01 16.12
CA ARG A 27 -16.42 25.25 16.90
C ARG A 27 -16.79 24.97 18.36
N ARG A 28 -17.76 24.08 18.59
CA ARG A 28 -18.24 23.73 19.94
C ARG A 28 -17.16 22.99 20.74
N TRP A 29 -16.43 22.09 20.10
CA TRP A 29 -15.30 21.39 20.70
C TRP A 29 -14.18 22.36 21.11
N ALA A 30 -13.78 23.27 20.22
CA ALA A 30 -12.78 24.29 20.53
C ALA A 30 -13.18 25.17 21.73
N ASN A 31 -14.43 25.65 21.73
CA ASN A 31 -14.97 26.44 22.85
C ASN A 31 -14.98 25.63 24.15
N HIS A 32 -15.38 24.36 24.10
CA HIS A 32 -15.39 23.48 25.26
C HIS A 32 -14.00 23.27 25.84
N LYS A 33 -12.99 23.01 24.99
CA LYS A 33 -11.59 22.90 25.43
C LYS A 33 -11.10 24.17 26.13
N ILE A 34 -11.45 25.35 25.62
CA ILE A 34 -11.12 26.63 26.25
C ILE A 34 -11.78 26.73 27.63
N MET A 35 -13.07 26.42 27.73
CA MET A 35 -13.79 26.46 29.01
C MET A 35 -13.19 25.49 30.04
N VAL A 36 -12.90 24.25 29.63
CA VAL A 36 -12.27 23.24 30.50
C VAL A 36 -10.89 23.71 30.98
N ARG A 37 -10.07 24.27 30.09
CA ARG A 37 -8.75 24.82 30.44
C ARG A 37 -8.85 25.93 31.50
N TRP A 38 -9.81 26.84 31.35
CA TRP A 38 -10.03 27.91 32.34
C TRP A 38 -10.54 27.36 33.67
N LEU A 39 -11.48 26.40 33.63
CA LEU A 39 -11.98 25.74 34.84
C LEU A 39 -10.84 25.05 35.61
N SER A 40 -9.98 24.28 34.94
CA SER A 40 -8.80 23.67 35.57
C SER A 40 -7.83 24.70 36.15
N ARG A 41 -7.73 25.90 35.56
CA ARG A 41 -6.87 26.97 36.07
C ARG A 41 -7.47 27.65 37.31
N PHE A 42 -8.77 27.96 37.30
CA PHE A 42 -9.45 28.56 38.44
C PHE A 42 -9.51 27.61 39.64
N PHE A 43 -9.73 26.33 39.38
CA PHE A 43 -9.82 25.30 40.42
C PHE A 43 -8.51 24.51 40.58
N HIS A 44 -7.37 25.10 40.20
CA HIS A 44 -6.06 24.43 40.27
C HIS A 44 -5.74 23.90 41.67
N TYR A 45 -6.12 24.63 42.72
CA TYR A 45 -5.92 24.17 44.11
C TYR A 45 -6.71 22.88 44.40
N LEU A 46 -7.95 22.77 43.91
CA LEU A 46 -8.75 21.55 44.07
C LEU A 46 -8.12 20.38 43.32
N ASP A 47 -7.70 20.60 42.07
CA ASP A 47 -7.00 19.59 41.26
C ASP A 47 -5.71 19.11 41.97
N ARG A 48 -4.89 20.04 42.45
CA ARG A 48 -3.56 19.73 43.01
C ARG A 48 -3.61 19.07 44.39
N TYR A 49 -4.55 19.46 45.25
CA TYR A 49 -4.54 19.01 46.65
C TYR A 49 -5.69 18.07 46.99
N PHE A 50 -6.93 18.40 46.61
CA PHE A 50 -8.09 17.61 46.99
C PHE A 50 -8.26 16.37 46.12
N ILE A 51 -8.22 16.57 44.79
CA ILE A 51 -8.42 15.50 43.79
C ILE A 51 -7.24 14.53 43.82
N ALA A 52 -6.00 15.04 43.84
CA ALA A 52 -4.80 14.23 43.94
C ALA A 52 -4.79 13.34 45.20
N ARG A 53 -5.19 13.88 46.36
CA ARG A 53 -5.21 13.11 47.62
C ARG A 53 -6.27 12.01 47.64
N ARG A 54 -7.34 12.16 46.86
CA ARG A 54 -8.43 11.18 46.75
C ARG A 54 -8.31 10.27 45.53
N SER A 55 -7.25 10.40 44.73
CA SER A 55 -7.04 9.66 43.48
C SER A 55 -8.25 9.74 42.53
N LEU A 56 -8.87 10.92 42.45
CA LEU A 56 -9.99 11.17 41.52
C LEU A 56 -9.46 11.68 40.18
N PRO A 57 -10.23 11.54 39.08
CA PRO A 57 -9.88 12.13 37.79
C PRO A 57 -9.73 13.66 37.89
N PRO A 58 -8.70 14.26 37.25
CA PRO A 58 -8.52 15.70 37.22
C PRO A 58 -9.66 16.38 36.47
N LEU A 59 -9.91 17.66 36.79
CA LEU A 59 -11.02 18.40 36.22
C LEU A 59 -10.96 18.50 34.68
N ASN A 60 -9.76 18.47 34.10
CA ASN A 60 -9.57 18.41 32.65
C ASN A 60 -10.19 17.13 32.06
N GLU A 61 -9.83 15.96 32.62
CA GLU A 61 -10.33 14.66 32.19
C GLU A 61 -11.85 14.55 32.36
N VAL A 62 -12.39 15.06 33.48
CA VAL A 62 -13.84 15.13 33.72
C VAL A 62 -14.52 16.02 32.68
N GLY A 63 -13.91 17.17 32.35
CA GLY A 63 -14.41 18.10 31.36
C GLY A 63 -14.52 17.47 29.97
N LEU A 64 -13.47 16.78 29.51
CA LEU A 64 -13.46 16.06 28.23
C LEU A 64 -14.46 14.89 28.23
N THR A 65 -14.52 14.13 29.32
CA THR A 65 -15.48 13.03 29.50
C THR A 65 -16.92 13.52 29.42
N CYS A 66 -17.23 14.69 29.98
CA CYS A 66 -18.57 15.27 29.87
C CYS A 66 -18.96 15.55 28.41
N PHE A 67 -18.05 16.09 27.59
CA PHE A 67 -18.33 16.31 26.16
C PHE A 67 -18.52 14.99 25.43
N ARG A 68 -17.66 14.01 25.74
CA ARG A 68 -17.75 12.68 25.14
C ARG A 68 -19.12 12.06 25.38
N ASP A 69 -19.55 12.05 26.63
CA ASP A 69 -20.75 11.35 27.05
C ASP A 69 -22.04 12.08 26.67
N LEU A 70 -22.01 13.42 26.61
CA LEU A 70 -23.21 14.22 26.34
C LEU A 70 -23.37 14.63 24.88
N VAL A 71 -22.28 14.70 24.10
CA VAL A 71 -22.33 15.19 22.71
C VAL A 71 -21.77 14.15 21.76
N TYR A 72 -20.50 13.78 21.91
CA TYR A 72 -19.82 12.90 20.96
C TYR A 72 -20.54 11.57 20.75
N LYS A 73 -20.90 10.85 21.81
CA LYS A 73 -21.61 9.55 21.72
C LYS A 73 -22.94 9.63 20.96
N GLU A 74 -23.60 10.77 20.96
CA GLU A 74 -24.87 10.94 20.28
C GLU A 74 -24.69 11.21 18.77
N ILE A 75 -23.64 11.95 18.41
CA ILE A 75 -23.46 12.46 17.05
C ILE A 75 -22.40 11.70 16.24
N ASN A 76 -21.55 10.88 16.87
CA ASN A 76 -20.37 10.28 16.23
C ASN A 76 -20.71 9.51 14.95
N GLY A 77 -21.85 8.81 14.90
CA GLY A 77 -22.31 8.10 13.72
C GLY A 77 -22.56 9.05 12.55
N LYS A 78 -23.34 10.12 12.77
CA LYS A 78 -23.62 11.12 11.73
C LYS A 78 -22.35 11.85 11.28
N VAL A 79 -21.46 12.16 12.23
CA VAL A 79 -20.18 12.82 11.95
C VAL A 79 -19.30 11.92 11.09
N ARG A 80 -19.16 10.65 11.47
CA ARG A 80 -18.43 9.64 10.68
C ARG A 80 -18.99 9.58 9.27
N ASP A 81 -20.31 9.41 9.12
CA ASP A 81 -20.94 9.22 7.81
C ASP A 81 -20.73 10.46 6.92
N ALA A 82 -20.82 11.67 7.49
CA ALA A 82 -20.50 12.91 6.78
C ALA A 82 -19.02 13.03 6.38
N VAL A 83 -18.09 12.61 7.26
CA VAL A 83 -16.64 12.60 6.96
C VAL A 83 -16.32 11.62 5.83
N ILE A 84 -16.89 10.41 5.87
CA ILE A 84 -16.70 9.41 4.80
C ILE A 84 -17.26 9.93 3.47
N SER A 85 -18.44 10.56 3.49
CA SER A 85 -19.02 11.20 2.30
C SER A 85 -18.09 12.26 1.69
N LEU A 86 -17.47 13.12 2.51
CA LEU A 86 -16.49 14.10 2.03
C LEU A 86 -15.24 13.44 1.42
N ILE A 87 -14.77 12.32 1.99
CA ILE A 87 -13.65 11.57 1.43
C ILE A 87 -14.02 11.00 0.05
N ASP A 88 -15.22 10.47 -0.12
CA ASP A 88 -15.70 9.94 -1.39
C ASP A 88 -15.90 11.02 -2.45
N GLN A 89 -16.42 12.19 -2.07
CA GLN A 89 -16.48 13.36 -2.94
C GLN A 89 -15.09 13.75 -3.45
N GLU A 90 -14.08 13.78 -2.57
CA GLU A 90 -12.71 14.05 -2.97
C GLU A 90 -12.12 12.93 -3.87
N ARG A 91 -12.56 11.68 -3.70
CA ARG A 91 -12.16 10.57 -4.59
C ARG A 91 -12.70 10.73 -6.00
N GLU A 92 -13.90 11.26 -6.14
CA GLU A 92 -14.51 11.61 -7.43
C GLU A 92 -14.00 12.96 -7.99
N GLY A 93 -13.11 13.65 -7.27
CA GLY A 93 -12.43 14.86 -7.74
C GLY A 93 -13.07 16.18 -7.31
N GLU A 94 -14.04 16.13 -6.40
CA GLU A 94 -14.62 17.34 -5.81
C GLU A 94 -13.64 18.02 -4.84
N GLN A 95 -13.72 19.34 -4.74
CA GLN A 95 -12.93 20.09 -3.79
C GLN A 95 -13.59 20.09 -2.41
N ILE A 96 -12.83 19.68 -1.39
CA ILE A 96 -13.29 19.65 -0.01
C ILE A 96 -12.44 20.56 0.90
N ASP A 97 -13.01 20.99 2.02
CA ASP A 97 -12.27 21.66 3.08
C ASP A 97 -11.44 20.63 3.89
N ARG A 98 -10.22 20.35 3.41
CA ARG A 98 -9.29 19.42 4.09
C ARG A 98 -8.94 19.85 5.51
N ALA A 99 -8.93 21.16 5.79
CA ALA A 99 -8.63 21.66 7.13
C ALA A 99 -9.80 21.36 8.09
N LEU A 100 -11.03 21.52 7.64
CA LEU A 100 -12.21 21.09 8.39
C LEU A 100 -12.15 19.58 8.67
N LEU A 101 -11.86 18.76 7.66
CA LEU A 101 -11.80 17.31 7.80
C LEU A 101 -10.75 16.90 8.84
N LYS A 102 -9.54 17.47 8.75
CA LYS A 102 -8.49 17.27 9.75
C LYS A 102 -8.95 17.66 11.16
N ASN A 103 -9.55 18.84 11.31
CA ASN A 103 -10.01 19.31 12.62
C ASN A 103 -11.07 18.40 13.23
N VAL A 104 -11.97 17.81 12.42
CA VAL A 104 -12.97 16.84 12.89
C VAL A 104 -12.31 15.54 13.30
N LEU A 105 -11.38 15.02 12.50
CA LEU A 105 -10.66 13.77 12.79
C LEU A 105 -9.80 13.89 14.05
N ASP A 106 -9.20 15.05 14.29
CA ASP A 106 -8.47 15.33 15.53
C ASP A 106 -9.39 15.22 16.77
N ILE A 107 -10.71 15.45 16.65
CA ILE A 107 -11.66 15.24 17.76
C ILE A 107 -11.76 13.77 18.15
N PHE A 108 -11.79 12.85 17.17
CA PHE A 108 -11.85 11.40 17.44
C PHE A 108 -10.62 10.93 18.23
N VAL A 109 -9.46 11.53 17.99
CA VAL A 109 -8.21 11.24 18.72
C VAL A 109 -8.21 11.91 20.09
N GLU A 110 -8.54 13.20 20.17
CA GLU A 110 -8.49 13.96 21.42
C GLU A 110 -9.52 13.47 22.46
N ILE A 111 -10.69 12.99 22.03
CA ILE A 111 -11.73 12.43 22.92
C ILE A 111 -11.25 11.16 23.62
N GLY A 112 -10.32 10.41 23.02
CA GLY A 112 -9.69 9.24 23.62
C GLY A 112 -8.63 9.57 24.67
N MET A 113 -8.31 10.85 24.90
CA MET A 113 -7.37 11.29 25.95
C MET A 113 -6.02 10.54 25.90
N GLY A 114 -5.53 10.26 24.69
CA GLY A 114 -4.29 9.51 24.44
C GLY A 114 -4.50 8.06 24.00
N GLN A 115 -5.73 7.54 24.05
CA GLN A 115 -6.12 6.25 23.46
C GLN A 115 -6.68 6.46 22.05
N MET A 116 -6.36 5.54 21.14
CA MET A 116 -6.84 5.58 19.75
C MET A 116 -8.19 4.90 19.54
N ASP A 117 -8.77 4.29 20.57
CA ASP A 117 -9.97 3.44 20.48
C ASP A 117 -11.15 4.14 19.77
N HIS A 118 -11.35 5.43 20.01
CA HIS A 118 -12.44 6.19 19.37
C HIS A 118 -12.14 6.47 17.89
N TYR A 119 -10.90 6.81 17.56
CA TYR A 119 -10.50 6.95 16.15
C TYR A 119 -10.59 5.61 15.41
N ASP A 120 -10.05 4.55 16.00
CA ASP A 120 -9.99 3.23 15.39
C ASP A 120 -11.39 2.61 15.21
N ASN A 121 -12.21 2.60 16.27
CA ASN A 121 -13.50 1.90 16.27
C ASN A 121 -14.66 2.76 15.75
N ASP A 122 -14.71 4.05 16.09
CA ASP A 122 -15.85 4.89 15.70
C ASP A 122 -15.71 5.45 14.28
N PHE A 123 -14.48 5.54 13.74
CA PHE A 123 -14.18 6.09 12.42
C PHE A 123 -13.40 5.14 11.49
N GLU A 124 -12.15 4.79 11.83
CA GLU A 124 -11.21 4.14 10.92
C GLU A 124 -11.75 2.82 10.37
N ALA A 125 -12.33 1.96 11.24
CA ALA A 125 -12.91 0.69 10.83
C ALA A 125 -13.99 0.85 9.74
N ALA A 126 -14.84 1.87 9.87
CA ALA A 126 -15.89 2.15 8.90
C ALA A 126 -15.33 2.77 7.61
N MET A 127 -14.37 3.69 7.73
CA MET A 127 -13.69 4.29 6.57
C MET A 127 -12.94 3.22 5.75
N LEU A 128 -12.24 2.28 6.39
CA LEU A 128 -11.56 1.18 5.71
C LEU A 128 -12.55 0.24 5.00
N LYS A 129 -13.70 -0.04 5.62
CA LYS A 129 -14.77 -0.85 5.02
C LYS A 129 -15.36 -0.16 3.78
N ASP A 130 -15.66 1.12 3.91
CA ASP A 130 -16.19 1.93 2.81
C ASP A 130 -15.18 2.03 1.66
N THR A 131 -13.90 2.27 1.97
CA THR A 131 -12.80 2.30 0.99
C THR A 131 -12.67 0.98 0.23
N SER A 132 -12.79 -0.16 0.92
CA SER A 132 -12.78 -1.48 0.27
C SER A 132 -13.95 -1.62 -0.71
N ALA A 133 -15.16 -1.24 -0.31
CA ALA A 133 -16.33 -1.25 -1.20
C ALA A 133 -16.21 -0.26 -2.38
N TYR A 134 -15.59 0.90 -2.17
CA TYR A 134 -15.30 1.87 -3.22
C TYR A 134 -14.36 1.29 -4.30
N TYR A 135 -13.18 0.81 -3.87
CA TYR A 135 -12.19 0.30 -4.82
C TYR A 135 -12.58 -1.04 -5.45
N SER A 136 -13.34 -1.88 -4.74
CA SER A 136 -13.92 -3.10 -5.31
C SER A 136 -14.82 -2.78 -6.52
N ARG A 137 -15.70 -1.77 -6.39
CA ARG A 137 -16.57 -1.30 -7.48
C ARG A 137 -15.79 -0.67 -8.65
N LYS A 138 -14.74 0.11 -8.37
CA LYS A 138 -13.89 0.68 -9.43
C LYS A 138 -13.11 -0.42 -10.17
N ALA A 139 -12.52 -1.34 -9.42
CA ALA A 139 -11.74 -2.45 -9.96
C ALA A 139 -12.57 -3.37 -10.86
N SER A 140 -13.81 -3.68 -10.46
CA SER A 140 -14.71 -4.53 -11.26
C SER A 140 -15.03 -3.96 -12.64
N ASN A 141 -15.05 -2.63 -12.77
CA ASN A 141 -15.28 -1.96 -14.05
C ASN A 141 -13.97 -1.89 -14.86
N TRP A 142 -12.90 -1.41 -14.23
CA TRP A 142 -11.60 -1.22 -14.89
C TRP A 142 -11.00 -2.53 -15.41
N ILE A 143 -11.16 -3.65 -14.70
CA ILE A 143 -10.60 -4.93 -15.14
C ILE A 143 -11.20 -5.41 -16.46
N LEU A 144 -12.43 -5.01 -16.78
CA LEU A 144 -13.10 -5.35 -18.03
C LEU A 144 -12.70 -4.36 -19.13
N GLU A 145 -12.79 -3.06 -18.84
CA GLU A 145 -12.67 -1.98 -19.82
C GLU A 145 -11.22 -1.64 -20.20
N ASP A 146 -10.29 -1.67 -19.24
CA ASP A 146 -8.94 -1.13 -19.44
C ASP A 146 -7.94 -2.19 -19.91
N SER A 147 -6.88 -1.75 -20.60
CA SER A 147 -5.70 -2.59 -20.82
C SER A 147 -4.95 -2.84 -19.51
N CYS A 148 -4.16 -3.92 -19.42
CA CYS A 148 -3.36 -4.19 -18.21
C CYS A 148 -2.42 -3.02 -17.81
N PRO A 149 -1.68 -2.37 -18.73
CA PRO A 149 -0.90 -1.17 -18.41
C PRO A 149 -1.72 0.00 -17.86
N ASP A 150 -2.86 0.32 -18.48
CA ASP A 150 -3.73 1.43 -18.05
C ASP A 150 -4.34 1.17 -16.67
N TYR A 151 -4.75 -0.08 -16.42
CA TYR A 151 -5.22 -0.51 -15.11
C TYR A 151 -4.14 -0.31 -14.04
N MET A 152 -2.90 -0.75 -14.31
CA MET A 152 -1.79 -0.62 -13.38
C MET A 152 -1.43 0.85 -13.10
N LEU A 153 -1.54 1.72 -14.10
CA LEU A 153 -1.35 3.17 -13.94
C LEU A 153 -2.41 3.74 -12.99
N LYS A 154 -3.69 3.43 -13.20
CA LYS A 154 -4.79 3.84 -12.31
C LYS A 154 -4.58 3.32 -10.89
N ALA A 155 -4.17 2.06 -10.74
CA ALA A 155 -3.91 1.47 -9.43
C ALA A 155 -2.75 2.17 -8.70
N GLU A 156 -1.65 2.46 -9.38
CA GLU A 156 -0.52 3.22 -8.82
C GLU A 156 -0.95 4.63 -8.38
N GLU A 157 -1.75 5.31 -9.20
CA GLU A 157 -2.28 6.63 -8.89
C GLU A 157 -3.24 6.61 -7.70
N CYS A 158 -4.14 5.63 -7.62
CA CYS A 158 -5.03 5.44 -6.47
C CYS A 158 -4.25 5.26 -5.16
N LEU A 159 -3.23 4.38 -5.16
CA LEU A 159 -2.37 4.18 -3.98
C LEU A 159 -1.64 5.46 -3.57
N LYS A 160 -1.15 6.24 -4.55
CA LYS A 160 -0.52 7.53 -4.29
C LYS A 160 -1.51 8.53 -3.67
N ARG A 161 -2.70 8.65 -4.25
CA ARG A 161 -3.74 9.56 -3.76
C ARG A 161 -4.19 9.22 -2.34
N GLU A 162 -4.38 7.94 -2.02
CA GLU A 162 -4.72 7.53 -0.64
C GLU A 162 -3.59 7.83 0.35
N LYS A 163 -2.32 7.62 -0.04
CA LYS A 163 -1.18 8.02 0.78
C LYS A 163 -1.16 9.53 1.02
N ASP A 164 -1.41 10.32 -0.01
CA ASP A 164 -1.48 11.78 0.11
C ASP A 164 -2.63 12.19 1.05
N ARG A 165 -3.82 11.57 0.96
CA ARG A 165 -4.95 11.82 1.89
C ARG A 165 -4.56 11.58 3.34
N VAL A 166 -3.85 10.48 3.60
CA VAL A 166 -3.39 10.18 4.95
C VAL A 166 -2.46 11.28 5.46
N ALA A 167 -1.48 11.68 4.66
CA ALA A 167 -0.55 12.74 5.04
C ALA A 167 -1.22 14.10 5.30
N HIS A 168 -2.34 14.41 4.63
CA HIS A 168 -3.00 15.70 4.75
C HIS A 168 -3.94 15.80 5.97
N TYR A 169 -4.73 14.75 6.25
CA TYR A 169 -5.79 14.87 7.26
C TYR A 169 -6.12 13.61 8.07
N LEU A 170 -5.69 12.40 7.68
CA LEU A 170 -5.90 11.20 8.51
C LEU A 170 -4.76 11.04 9.52
N HIS A 171 -4.98 10.19 10.52
CA HIS A 171 -3.91 9.81 11.44
C HIS A 171 -2.90 8.88 10.72
N SER A 172 -1.60 9.03 11.00
CA SER A 172 -0.54 8.28 10.32
C SER A 172 -0.61 6.76 10.53
N SER A 173 -1.24 6.31 11.62
CA SER A 173 -1.49 4.88 11.87
C SER A 173 -2.40 4.23 10.82
N SER A 174 -3.18 5.03 10.09
CA SER A 174 -4.11 4.55 9.06
C SER A 174 -3.42 4.21 7.75
N GLU A 175 -2.25 4.78 7.44
CA GLU A 175 -1.55 4.56 6.16
C GLU A 175 -1.36 3.06 5.83
N PRO A 176 -0.75 2.23 6.70
CA PRO A 176 -0.51 0.83 6.35
C PRO A 176 -1.82 0.07 6.11
N LYS A 177 -2.83 0.26 6.97
CA LYS A 177 -4.12 -0.44 6.89
C LYS A 177 -4.90 -0.03 5.63
N LEU A 178 -4.89 1.26 5.31
CA LEU A 178 -5.57 1.81 4.14
C LEU A 178 -4.92 1.33 2.85
N LEU A 179 -3.60 1.43 2.73
CA LEU A 179 -2.88 0.99 1.55
C LEU A 179 -3.02 -0.52 1.33
N GLU A 180 -3.00 -1.32 2.41
CA GLU A 180 -3.26 -2.77 2.32
C GLU A 180 -4.65 -3.07 1.76
N LYS A 181 -5.70 -2.37 2.22
CA LYS A 181 -7.06 -2.53 1.68
C LYS A 181 -7.15 -2.17 0.21
N VAL A 182 -6.63 -1.02 -0.18
CA VAL A 182 -6.65 -0.54 -1.58
C VAL A 182 -5.88 -1.50 -2.48
N GLN A 183 -4.71 -1.95 -2.03
CA GLN A 183 -3.89 -2.91 -2.75
C GLN A 183 -4.58 -4.27 -2.89
N HIS A 184 -5.26 -4.74 -1.85
CA HIS A 184 -6.00 -5.99 -1.91
C HIS A 184 -7.11 -5.93 -2.97
N GLU A 185 -7.97 -4.91 -2.91
CA GLU A 185 -9.11 -4.78 -3.82
C GLU A 185 -8.68 -4.54 -5.27
N LEU A 186 -7.65 -3.72 -5.50
CA LEU A 186 -7.20 -3.38 -6.85
C LEU A 186 -6.28 -4.45 -7.46
N LEU A 187 -5.44 -5.13 -6.67
CA LEU A 187 -4.38 -5.98 -7.22
C LEU A 187 -4.51 -7.43 -6.82
N SER A 188 -4.68 -7.74 -5.54
CA SER A 188 -4.76 -9.14 -5.08
C SER A 188 -5.96 -9.88 -5.65
N VAL A 189 -7.15 -9.25 -5.63
CA VAL A 189 -8.40 -9.86 -6.11
C VAL A 189 -8.32 -10.19 -7.61
N TYR A 190 -7.72 -9.29 -8.40
CA TYR A 190 -7.69 -9.39 -9.86
C TYR A 190 -6.33 -9.87 -10.43
N ALA A 191 -5.42 -10.36 -9.58
CA ALA A 191 -4.05 -10.66 -9.97
C ALA A 191 -3.94 -11.54 -11.23
N ASN A 192 -4.56 -12.73 -11.20
CA ASN A 192 -4.49 -13.66 -12.33
C ASN A 192 -5.19 -13.09 -13.57
N GLN A 193 -6.39 -12.52 -13.39
CA GLN A 193 -7.15 -11.95 -14.51
C GLN A 193 -6.41 -10.80 -15.19
N LEU A 194 -5.69 -9.97 -14.43
CA LEU A 194 -4.90 -8.85 -14.94
C LEU A 194 -3.63 -9.33 -15.65
N LEU A 195 -2.94 -10.32 -15.07
CA LEU A 195 -1.68 -10.85 -15.59
C LEU A 195 -1.88 -11.74 -16.83
N GLU A 196 -2.98 -12.47 -16.89
CA GLU A 196 -3.33 -13.38 -18.00
C GLU A 196 -4.24 -12.71 -19.04
N LYS A 197 -4.51 -11.40 -18.91
CA LYS A 197 -5.40 -10.67 -19.81
C LYS A 197 -4.92 -10.81 -21.27
N GLU A 198 -5.85 -11.17 -22.15
CA GLU A 198 -5.55 -11.37 -23.57
C GLU A 198 -4.99 -10.08 -24.19
N HIS A 199 -3.94 -10.22 -25.01
CA HIS A 199 -3.25 -9.15 -25.74
C HIS A 199 -2.62 -8.00 -24.94
N SER A 200 -2.83 -7.91 -23.62
CA SER A 200 -2.27 -6.82 -22.79
C SER A 200 -1.62 -7.30 -21.50
N GLY A 201 -1.87 -8.54 -21.06
CA GLY A 201 -1.29 -9.13 -19.86
C GLY A 201 0.22 -9.34 -19.94
N CYS A 202 0.78 -9.96 -18.91
CA CYS A 202 2.23 -10.12 -18.71
C CYS A 202 2.93 -10.77 -19.92
N HIS A 203 2.34 -11.80 -20.53
CA HIS A 203 2.88 -12.42 -21.76
C HIS A 203 3.00 -11.42 -22.92
N ALA A 204 1.99 -10.57 -23.14
CA ALA A 204 2.03 -9.58 -24.21
C ALA A 204 3.09 -8.50 -23.94
N LEU A 205 3.19 -8.04 -22.68
CA LEU A 205 4.21 -7.06 -22.28
C LEU A 205 5.63 -7.59 -22.45
N LEU A 206 5.86 -8.88 -22.18
CA LEU A 206 7.15 -9.53 -22.40
C LEU A 206 7.48 -9.66 -23.90
N ARG A 207 6.53 -10.14 -24.70
CA ARG A 207 6.71 -10.29 -26.15
C ARG A 207 6.98 -8.95 -26.85
N ASP A 208 6.32 -7.89 -26.41
CA ASP A 208 6.37 -6.58 -27.04
C ASP A 208 7.44 -5.65 -26.40
N ASP A 209 8.32 -6.20 -25.55
CA ASP A 209 9.43 -5.51 -24.87
C ASP A 209 8.99 -4.24 -24.09
N LYS A 210 7.81 -4.28 -23.44
CA LYS A 210 7.24 -3.14 -22.68
C LYS A 210 7.87 -3.00 -21.29
N VAL A 211 9.16 -2.68 -21.24
CA VAL A 211 9.99 -2.67 -20.01
C VAL A 211 9.43 -1.76 -18.91
N GLU A 212 8.92 -0.57 -19.25
CA GLU A 212 8.37 0.36 -18.24
C GLU A 212 7.11 -0.20 -17.55
N ASP A 213 6.24 -0.85 -18.33
CA ASP A 213 5.00 -1.44 -17.81
C ASP A 213 5.30 -2.70 -16.97
N LEU A 214 6.29 -3.50 -17.38
CA LEU A 214 6.80 -4.62 -16.59
C LEU A 214 7.45 -4.16 -15.28
N SER A 215 8.18 -3.03 -15.30
CA SER A 215 8.77 -2.44 -14.09
C SER A 215 7.68 -1.98 -13.11
N ARG A 216 6.60 -1.37 -13.64
CA ARG A 216 5.42 -1.00 -12.84
C ARG A 216 4.74 -2.22 -12.25
N MET A 217 4.52 -3.26 -13.05
CA MET A 217 3.96 -4.53 -12.60
C MET A 217 4.76 -5.09 -11.42
N PHE A 218 6.09 -5.18 -11.55
CA PHE A 218 6.95 -5.64 -10.46
C PHE A 218 6.83 -4.77 -9.21
N ARG A 219 6.89 -3.44 -9.33
CA ARG A 219 6.76 -2.51 -8.19
C ARG A 219 5.44 -2.64 -7.44
N LEU A 220 4.34 -2.91 -8.16
CA LEU A 220 3.01 -3.07 -7.58
C LEU A 220 2.86 -4.43 -6.89
N PHE A 221 3.25 -5.53 -7.55
CA PHE A 221 3.10 -6.89 -7.03
C PHE A 221 4.15 -7.28 -5.99
N SER A 222 5.35 -6.67 -6.00
CA SER A 222 6.40 -6.90 -4.97
C SER A 222 5.99 -6.46 -3.56
N LYS A 223 5.03 -5.53 -3.47
CA LYS A 223 4.48 -5.07 -2.20
C LYS A 223 3.42 -6.01 -1.63
N ILE A 224 2.94 -6.98 -2.41
CA ILE A 224 1.90 -7.94 -2.02
C ILE A 224 2.59 -9.23 -1.56
N PRO A 225 2.22 -9.81 -0.40
CA PRO A 225 2.68 -11.13 -0.01
C PRO A 225 2.36 -12.17 -1.09
N LYS A 226 3.37 -12.87 -1.60
CA LYS A 226 3.26 -13.85 -2.72
C LYS A 226 2.71 -13.27 -4.03
N GLY A 227 2.69 -11.94 -4.19
CA GLY A 227 2.18 -11.29 -5.40
C GLY A 227 3.04 -11.52 -6.64
N LEU A 228 4.33 -11.82 -6.46
CA LEU A 228 5.27 -12.07 -7.56
C LEU A 228 5.27 -13.52 -8.04
N ASP A 229 4.62 -14.45 -7.34
CA ASP A 229 4.62 -15.87 -7.72
C ASP A 229 3.99 -16.08 -9.12
N PRO A 230 2.82 -15.49 -9.45
CA PRO A 230 2.23 -15.62 -10.78
C PRO A 230 3.08 -14.93 -11.85
N VAL A 231 3.62 -13.74 -11.55
CA VAL A 231 4.50 -12.98 -12.46
C VAL A 231 5.74 -13.80 -12.81
N SER A 232 6.37 -14.41 -11.81
CA SER A 232 7.57 -15.25 -11.97
C SER A 232 7.26 -16.51 -12.77
N SER A 233 6.10 -17.12 -12.55
CA SER A 233 5.64 -18.29 -13.31
C SER A 233 5.47 -17.96 -14.79
N ILE A 234 4.76 -16.87 -15.12
CA ILE A 234 4.55 -16.41 -16.49
C ILE A 234 5.88 -16.08 -17.17
N PHE A 235 6.77 -15.38 -16.47
CA PHE A 235 8.10 -15.05 -16.98
C PHE A 235 8.92 -16.31 -17.29
N LYS A 236 8.93 -17.28 -16.38
CA LYS A 236 9.62 -18.56 -16.58
C LYS A 236 9.09 -19.31 -17.80
N GLN A 237 7.77 -19.34 -17.96
CA GLN A 237 7.13 -19.96 -19.12
C GLN A 237 7.57 -19.29 -20.42
N HIS A 238 7.48 -17.95 -20.49
CA HIS A 238 7.88 -17.19 -21.68
C HIS A 238 9.34 -17.43 -22.08
N VAL A 239 10.28 -17.37 -21.12
CA VAL A 239 11.70 -17.64 -21.39
C VAL A 239 11.93 -19.08 -21.87
N THR A 240 11.18 -20.04 -21.32
CA THR A 240 11.28 -21.45 -21.74
C THR A 240 10.75 -21.64 -23.16
N GLU A 241 9.60 -21.06 -23.49
CA GLU A 241 8.99 -21.13 -24.82
C GLU A 241 9.91 -20.51 -25.90
N GLU A 242 10.39 -19.29 -25.67
CA GLU A 242 11.34 -18.61 -26.57
C GLU A 242 12.65 -19.43 -26.70
N GLY A 243 13.20 -19.92 -25.58
CA GLY A 243 14.40 -20.75 -25.59
C GLY A 243 14.25 -22.04 -26.38
N THR A 244 13.12 -22.75 -26.22
CA THR A 244 12.86 -23.99 -26.96
C THR A 244 12.60 -23.75 -28.44
N ALA A 245 11.92 -22.67 -28.82
CA ALA A 245 11.71 -22.29 -30.21
C ALA A 245 13.04 -22.04 -30.93
N LEU A 246 13.97 -21.36 -30.26
CA LEU A 246 15.31 -21.08 -30.77
C LEU A 246 16.15 -22.35 -30.95
N VAL A 247 16.10 -23.28 -29.99
CA VAL A 247 16.79 -24.58 -30.09
C VAL A 247 16.28 -25.36 -31.29
N LYS A 248 14.95 -25.43 -31.48
CA LYS A 248 14.34 -26.09 -32.65
C LYS A 248 14.78 -25.45 -33.97
N LEU A 249 14.78 -24.12 -34.06
CA LEU A 249 15.27 -23.42 -35.26
C LEU A 249 16.74 -23.73 -35.56
N ALA A 250 17.57 -23.85 -34.52
CA ALA A 250 18.97 -24.24 -34.67
C ALA A 250 19.13 -25.70 -35.10
N GLU A 251 18.33 -26.62 -34.54
CA GLU A 251 18.30 -28.04 -34.92
C GLU A 251 17.82 -28.24 -36.37
N ASP A 252 16.78 -27.52 -36.79
CA ASP A 252 16.26 -27.54 -38.17
C ASP A 252 17.30 -26.98 -39.15
N ALA A 253 17.96 -25.87 -38.80
CA ALA A 253 19.04 -25.30 -39.61
C ALA A 253 20.27 -26.23 -39.70
N ALA A 254 20.62 -26.93 -38.61
CA ALA A 254 21.69 -27.92 -38.59
C ALA A 254 21.34 -29.17 -39.41
N SER A 255 20.07 -29.60 -39.38
CA SER A 255 19.57 -30.75 -40.14
C SER A 255 19.48 -30.46 -41.63
N ASN A 256 19.04 -29.25 -42.03
CA ASN A 256 19.04 -28.81 -43.43
C ASN A 256 20.43 -28.53 -44.01
N LYS A 257 21.44 -28.27 -43.16
CA LYS A 257 22.85 -28.15 -43.60
C LYS A 257 23.45 -29.46 -44.13
N LYS A 258 22.83 -30.62 -43.89
CA LYS A 258 23.23 -31.88 -44.55
C LYS A 258 22.87 -31.92 -46.04
N VAL A 259 22.12 -30.94 -46.58
CA VAL A 259 21.69 -30.89 -47.99
C VAL A 259 22.36 -29.78 -48.81
N CYS A 260 23.21 -28.92 -48.21
CA CYS A 260 23.88 -27.85 -48.96
C CYS A 260 25.41 -27.92 -48.80
N PHE A 261 26.04 -28.80 -49.59
CA PHE A 261 27.42 -28.60 -50.04
C PHE A 261 27.40 -27.40 -51.00
N ASP A 262 27.74 -26.19 -50.53
CA ASP A 262 28.32 -25.07 -51.32
C ASP A 262 28.09 -23.67 -50.70
N CYS A 263 28.28 -23.50 -49.38
CA CYS A 263 28.54 -22.15 -48.88
C CYS A 263 29.52 -22.13 -47.70
N SER A 264 30.73 -21.60 -47.98
CA SER A 264 31.79 -21.38 -47.02
C SER A 264 31.47 -20.19 -46.11
N SER A 265 30.71 -20.41 -45.04
CA SER A 265 30.91 -19.79 -43.71
C SER A 265 29.68 -20.04 -42.82
N PRO A 266 29.76 -20.90 -41.79
CA PRO A 266 28.58 -21.35 -41.03
C PRO A 266 27.99 -20.36 -40.01
N TYR A 267 28.63 -19.20 -39.74
CA TYR A 267 28.41 -18.45 -38.49
C TYR A 267 27.92 -17.00 -38.63
N CYS A 268 27.72 -16.44 -39.83
CA CYS A 268 27.48 -15.00 -39.97
C CYS A 268 26.03 -14.54 -39.74
N TRP A 269 25.02 -15.42 -39.80
CA TRP A 269 23.60 -15.00 -39.74
C TRP A 269 22.93 -15.14 -38.36
N LEU A 270 23.61 -15.75 -37.40
CA LEU A 270 23.06 -15.98 -36.06
C LEU A 270 23.52 -14.96 -35.01
N ASN A 271 24.42 -14.02 -35.35
CA ASN A 271 25.18 -13.31 -34.31
C ASN A 271 24.84 -11.83 -34.07
N ASP A 272 24.06 -11.14 -34.90
CA ASP A 272 23.87 -9.68 -34.69
C ASP A 272 22.48 -9.26 -34.19
N ASN A 273 21.41 -10.01 -34.48
CA ASN A 273 20.07 -9.68 -33.97
C ASN A 273 19.67 -10.47 -32.70
N PHE A 274 20.32 -11.62 -32.45
CA PHE A 274 19.98 -12.61 -31.41
C PHE A 274 20.38 -12.17 -30.00
N LEU A 275 21.66 -11.82 -29.80
CA LEU A 275 22.21 -11.46 -28.49
C LEU A 275 21.75 -10.08 -28.02
N LEU A 276 21.47 -9.14 -28.93
CA LEU A 276 21.16 -7.75 -28.55
C LEU A 276 19.72 -7.56 -28.06
N ARG A 277 18.73 -8.21 -28.68
CA ARG A 277 17.32 -8.12 -28.27
C ARG A 277 17.05 -8.91 -27.00
N THR A 278 17.45 -10.19 -26.96
CA THR A 278 17.24 -11.04 -25.79
C THR A 278 18.16 -10.64 -24.63
N ARG A 279 19.45 -10.27 -24.82
CA ARG A 279 20.25 -9.73 -23.70
C ARG A 279 19.73 -8.39 -23.23
N LYS A 280 19.29 -7.44 -24.06
CA LYS A 280 18.80 -6.17 -23.47
C LYS A 280 17.54 -6.38 -22.64
N ALA A 281 16.55 -7.10 -23.16
CA ALA A 281 15.31 -7.36 -22.42
C ALA A 281 15.56 -8.28 -21.21
N LEU A 282 16.22 -9.45 -21.37
CA LEU A 282 16.55 -10.31 -20.22
C LEU A 282 17.51 -9.61 -19.26
N PHE A 283 18.56 -8.92 -19.68
CA PHE A 283 19.53 -8.35 -18.74
C PHE A 283 18.93 -7.13 -18.03
N GLN A 284 18.04 -6.35 -18.66
CA GLN A 284 17.33 -5.26 -18.00
C GLN A 284 16.23 -5.80 -17.06
N ILE A 285 15.44 -6.79 -17.51
CA ILE A 285 14.38 -7.41 -16.72
C ILE A 285 14.97 -8.27 -15.60
N VAL A 286 16.03 -9.03 -15.82
CA VAL A 286 16.77 -9.77 -14.78
C VAL A 286 17.55 -8.80 -13.88
N ALA A 287 18.13 -7.70 -14.37
CA ALA A 287 18.70 -6.69 -13.46
C ALA A 287 17.61 -5.99 -12.61
N LEU A 288 16.40 -5.78 -13.16
CA LEU A 288 15.27 -5.18 -12.44
C LEU A 288 14.56 -6.16 -11.48
N LEU A 289 14.38 -7.43 -11.89
CA LEU A 289 13.71 -8.49 -11.14
C LEU A 289 14.66 -9.21 -10.16
N PHE A 290 15.89 -9.50 -10.57
CA PHE A 290 16.86 -10.28 -9.78
C PHE A 290 17.97 -9.43 -9.13
N GLY A 291 18.24 -8.20 -9.60
CA GLY A 291 19.23 -7.32 -8.96
C GLY A 291 18.85 -6.86 -7.54
N LYS A 292 17.60 -7.05 -7.12
CA LYS A 292 17.12 -6.78 -5.76
C LYS A 292 16.70 -8.03 -4.96
N VAL A 293 16.54 -9.18 -5.61
CA VAL A 293 15.98 -10.39 -4.96
C VAL A 293 17.08 -11.38 -4.51
N LEU A 294 18.32 -11.25 -5.01
CA LEU A 294 19.45 -12.04 -4.49
C LEU A 294 20.67 -11.16 -4.19
N GLY A 295 20.77 -10.73 -2.93
CA GLY A 295 22.00 -10.25 -2.30
C GLY A 295 21.77 -9.86 -0.83
N PRO A 296 22.55 -10.35 0.16
CA PRO A 296 23.48 -11.48 0.17
C PRO A 296 22.84 -12.68 0.91
N GLU A 297 22.25 -13.61 0.19
CA GLU A 297 21.87 -14.92 0.76
C GLU A 297 22.35 -16.08 -0.14
N VAL A 298 23.42 -15.80 -0.89
CA VAL A 298 24.31 -16.78 -1.51
C VAL A 298 25.73 -16.46 -1.04
N ASP A 299 25.94 -16.51 0.28
CA ASP A 299 27.26 -16.62 0.89
C ASP A 299 27.06 -17.09 2.34
N LYS A 300 27.06 -18.42 2.53
CA LYS A 300 27.32 -19.14 3.80
C LYS A 300 27.09 -20.66 3.72
N GLY A 301 26.61 -21.20 2.59
CA GLY A 301 26.30 -22.63 2.47
C GLY A 301 27.42 -23.55 1.97
N ASN A 302 28.34 -23.08 1.12
CA ASN A 302 29.27 -23.97 0.40
C ASN A 302 30.77 -23.60 0.52
N MET A 303 31.13 -22.76 1.49
CA MET A 303 32.53 -22.33 1.68
C MET A 303 33.28 -23.07 2.81
N THR A 304 32.61 -23.98 3.54
CA THR A 304 33.26 -24.76 4.60
C THR A 304 33.90 -26.05 4.10
N ASP A 305 33.39 -26.64 3.02
CA ASP A 305 33.85 -27.97 2.57
C ASP A 305 35.07 -27.86 1.64
N THR A 306 35.11 -26.84 0.78
CA THR A 306 36.25 -26.59 -0.12
C THR A 306 37.49 -26.02 0.60
N GLU A 307 37.31 -25.39 1.76
CA GLU A 307 38.42 -24.87 2.57
C GLU A 307 39.03 -25.93 3.50
N ASN A 308 38.24 -26.95 3.90
CA ASN A 308 38.76 -28.14 4.59
C ASN A 308 39.53 -29.07 3.63
N GLU A 309 39.04 -29.29 2.41
CA GLU A 309 39.74 -30.07 1.39
C GLU A 309 41.07 -29.41 0.96
N ARG A 310 41.13 -28.07 0.88
CA ARG A 310 42.38 -27.33 0.64
C ARG A 310 43.37 -27.39 1.80
N LYS A 311 42.90 -27.49 3.04
CA LYS A 311 43.76 -27.61 4.24
C LYS A 311 44.30 -29.04 4.39
N GLU A 312 43.54 -30.07 4.01
CA GLU A 312 44.02 -31.46 3.99
C GLU A 312 45.04 -31.71 2.87
N ALA A 313 44.83 -31.15 1.67
CA ALA A 313 45.81 -31.23 0.57
C ALA A 313 47.16 -30.56 0.92
N LYS A 314 47.15 -29.47 1.70
CA LYS A 314 48.38 -28.82 2.20
C LYS A 314 49.08 -29.60 3.32
N ARG A 315 48.37 -30.42 4.10
CA ARG A 315 48.98 -31.30 5.11
C ARG A 315 49.62 -32.53 4.48
N ALA A 316 49.02 -33.10 3.43
CA ALA A 316 49.59 -34.23 2.71
C ALA A 316 50.88 -33.87 1.93
N GLY A 317 50.99 -32.64 1.42
CA GLY A 317 52.17 -32.17 0.68
C GLY A 317 53.41 -31.89 1.54
N ASN A 318 53.25 -31.63 2.84
CA ASN A 318 54.37 -31.31 3.75
C ASN A 318 54.94 -32.53 4.50
N ALA A 319 54.45 -33.74 4.24
CA ALA A 319 54.98 -34.98 4.81
C ALA A 319 55.97 -35.72 3.87
N ALA A 320 56.27 -35.16 2.69
CA ALA A 320 57.15 -35.77 1.69
C ALA A 320 58.47 -34.99 1.47
N SER A 321 58.91 -34.23 2.48
CA SER A 321 60.27 -33.68 2.50
C SER A 321 60.78 -33.72 3.93
N TRP A 322 61.26 -34.89 4.35
CA TRP A 322 62.47 -35.18 5.15
C TRP A 322 62.70 -36.70 5.13
#